data_AF-A0A382ZBQ4-F1
#
_entry.id   AF-A0A382ZBQ4-F1
#
_cell.length_a   1.000
_cell.length_b   1.000
_cell.length_c   1.000
_cell.angle_alpha   90.00
_cell.angle_beta   90.00
_cell.angle_gamma   90.00
#
_symmetry.space_group_name_H-M   'P 1'
#
loop_
_entity.id
_entity.type
_entity.pdbx_description
1 polymer ?
#
loop_
_entity_poly.entity_id
_entity_poly.type
_entity_poly.pdbx_seq_one_letter_code
_entity_poly.pdbx_strand_id
1 'polypeptide(L)'
;GARSNVDEKWREIFSGAFSETVRYRLEIFSWLCNRDYLEIRYASRSGGMYHKKIGILEDDNEDKIVFSGSMNLTRKAIISNEYNPQGNSEEFSVYPSWIEDCFHNWGKPKVEDFERAWEGYEPNTTIAKMPSEHYERIKKHYPNRDLPQPPPNFIDPPIVLPDQPKIQIPKSKSPRPYQEKIINNWFQSNGMGVIQMATGTGKTITAISSAVTLFDKGGLEMLLVICPYKHLAIQWDEELREFNFNPILAYISAKLWR
;
A
#
# COMPACT_ATOMS: atom_id res chain seq x y z
N GLY A 1 -23.90 29.98 22.41
CA GLY A 1 -22.71 30.49 21.70
C GLY A 1 -22.03 29.37 20.93
N ALA A 2 -21.05 28.69 21.54
CA ALA A 2 -20.29 27.63 20.86
C ALA A 2 -21.05 26.31 20.68
N ARG A 3 -21.79 25.86 21.70
CA ARG A 3 -22.56 24.60 21.68
C ARG A 3 -23.62 24.57 20.56
N SER A 4 -24.37 25.66 20.43
CA SER A 4 -25.40 25.83 19.40
C SER A 4 -24.85 25.78 17.97
N ASN A 5 -23.63 26.28 17.75
CA ASN A 5 -22.99 26.32 16.43
C ASN A 5 -22.41 24.94 16.04
N VAL A 6 -21.96 24.16 17.03
CA VAL A 6 -21.53 22.77 16.84
C VAL A 6 -22.74 21.88 16.53
N ASP A 7 -23.84 22.03 17.28
CA ASP A 7 -25.09 21.31 17.03
C ASP A 7 -25.66 21.58 15.62
N GLU A 8 -25.55 22.82 15.15
CA GLU A 8 -25.97 23.23 13.80
C GLU A 8 -25.12 22.56 12.71
N LYS A 9 -23.78 22.57 12.84
CA LYS A 9 -22.89 21.83 11.94
C LYS A 9 -23.13 20.33 11.95
N TRP A 10 -23.42 19.74 13.11
CA TRP A 10 -23.75 18.31 13.17
C TRP A 10 -25.10 18.02 12.53
N ARG A 11 -26.12 18.88 12.71
CA ARG A 11 -27.37 18.75 11.95
C ARG A 11 -27.09 18.84 10.47
N GLU A 12 -26.30 19.81 10.02
CA GLU A 12 -25.88 19.91 8.63
C GLU A 12 -25.24 18.59 8.17
N ILE A 13 -24.26 18.02 8.90
CA ILE A 13 -23.62 16.72 8.61
C ILE A 13 -24.59 15.53 8.49
N PHE A 14 -25.70 15.54 9.24
CA PHE A 14 -26.66 14.42 9.23
C PHE A 14 -27.92 14.67 8.36
N SER A 15 -28.28 15.93 8.10
CA SER A 15 -29.50 16.31 7.39
C SER A 15 -29.24 17.07 6.08
N GLY A 16 -28.00 17.43 5.80
CA GLY A 16 -27.58 18.11 4.59
C GLY A 16 -27.64 17.17 3.37
N ALA A 17 -27.84 17.77 2.19
CA ALA A 17 -27.71 17.07 0.91
C ALA A 17 -26.22 16.86 0.61
N PHE A 18 -25.62 15.80 1.16
CA PHE A 18 -24.25 15.42 0.87
C PHE A 18 -24.10 14.80 -0.52
N SER A 19 -22.92 14.96 -1.11
CA SER A 19 -22.52 14.09 -2.21
C SER A 19 -22.47 12.64 -1.75
N GLU A 20 -22.72 11.70 -2.65
CA GLU A 20 -22.67 10.26 -2.36
C GLU A 20 -21.33 9.85 -1.71
N THR A 21 -20.23 10.47 -2.13
CA THR A 21 -18.88 10.31 -1.56
C THR A 21 -18.81 10.66 -0.08
N VAL A 22 -19.39 11.80 0.34
CA VAL A 22 -19.35 12.24 1.74
C VAL A 22 -20.24 11.34 2.60
N ARG A 23 -21.40 10.95 2.08
CA ARG A 23 -22.27 9.96 2.72
C ARG A 23 -21.54 8.63 2.93
N TYR A 24 -20.93 8.08 1.88
CA TYR A 24 -20.17 6.83 1.97
C TYR A 24 -19.05 6.89 3.02
N ARG A 25 -18.30 8.00 3.09
CA ARG A 25 -17.25 8.18 4.11
C ARG A 25 -17.81 8.23 5.53
N LEU A 26 -18.96 8.86 5.73
CA LEU A 26 -19.64 8.88 7.03
C LEU A 26 -20.16 7.48 7.40
N GLU A 27 -20.65 6.71 6.43
CA GLU A 27 -21.06 5.31 6.62
C GLU A 27 -19.87 4.43 7.03
N ILE A 28 -18.70 4.58 6.38
CA ILE A 28 -17.45 3.89 6.77
C ILE A 28 -17.03 4.29 8.18
N PHE A 29 -17.05 5.59 8.49
CA PHE A 29 -16.68 6.08 9.81
C PHE A 29 -17.61 5.52 10.91
N SER A 30 -18.91 5.50 10.63
CA SER A 30 -19.93 4.88 11.49
C SER A 30 -19.67 3.38 11.69
N TRP A 31 -19.40 2.66 10.60
CA TRP A 31 -19.12 1.21 10.60
C TRP A 31 -17.88 0.83 11.42
N LEU A 32 -16.84 1.66 11.39
CA LEU A 32 -15.63 1.47 12.22
C LEU A 32 -15.93 1.72 13.71
N CYS A 33 -16.67 2.79 14.02
CA CYS A 33 -16.94 3.18 15.41
C CYS A 33 -17.91 2.23 16.11
N ASN A 34 -18.89 1.65 15.41
CA ASN A 34 -19.89 0.76 16.03
C ASN A 34 -19.45 -0.71 16.13
N ARG A 35 -18.27 -1.06 15.59
CA ARG A 35 -17.59 -2.36 15.76
C ARG A 35 -16.39 -2.29 16.70
N ASP A 36 -16.16 -1.12 17.29
CA ASP A 36 -15.00 -0.84 18.14
C ASP A 36 -13.65 -1.07 17.42
N TYR A 37 -13.63 -0.91 16.09
CA TYR A 37 -12.41 -0.88 15.28
C TYR A 37 -11.73 0.49 15.30
N LEU A 38 -12.42 1.53 15.77
CA LEU A 38 -11.90 2.89 15.85
C LEU A 38 -12.34 3.58 17.14
N GLU A 39 -11.36 3.85 18.00
CA GLU A 39 -11.50 4.73 19.15
C GLU A 39 -10.89 6.11 18.81
N ILE A 40 -11.57 7.18 19.22
CA ILE A 40 -11.07 8.56 19.04
C ILE A 40 -11.07 9.27 20.39
N ARG A 41 -9.96 9.94 20.69
CA ARG A 41 -9.80 10.85 21.81
C ARG A 41 -9.35 12.21 21.30
N TYR A 42 -9.83 13.28 21.94
CA TYR A 42 -9.44 14.65 21.61
C TYR A 42 -8.47 15.19 22.65
N ALA A 43 -7.28 15.59 22.18
CA ALA A 43 -6.30 16.27 23.00
C ALA A 43 -6.41 17.79 22.83
N SER A 44 -6.52 18.51 23.95
CA SER A 44 -6.50 19.97 24.00
C SER A 44 -5.41 20.46 24.94
N ARG A 45 -4.72 21.55 24.58
CA ARG A 45 -3.68 22.17 25.42
C ARG A 45 -4.05 23.61 25.74
N SER A 46 -3.82 24.02 26.98
CA SER A 46 -3.98 25.42 27.38
C SER A 46 -2.86 26.27 26.79
N GLY A 47 -3.17 27.18 25.87
CA GLY A 47 -2.21 28.13 25.32
C GLY A 47 -1.30 27.60 24.20
N GLY A 48 -1.60 26.41 23.65
CA GLY A 48 -0.83 25.82 22.56
C GLY A 48 -1.61 24.73 21.82
N MET A 49 -0.92 23.95 20.98
CA MET A 49 -1.53 22.85 20.22
C MET A 49 -0.79 21.53 20.43
N TYR A 50 -1.54 20.43 20.43
CA TYR A 50 -0.95 19.10 20.32
C TYR A 50 -0.44 18.92 18.87
N HIS A 51 0.88 18.82 18.70
CA HIS A 51 1.52 18.83 17.36
C HIS A 51 2.34 17.56 17.08
N LYS A 52 2.29 16.54 17.94
CA LYS A 52 2.96 15.26 17.69
C LYS A 52 2.25 14.49 16.56
N LYS A 53 3.01 13.91 15.64
CA LYS A 53 2.53 12.92 14.65
C LYS A 53 3.31 11.65 14.86
N ILE A 54 2.68 10.72 15.55
CA ILE A 54 3.23 9.42 15.89
C ILE A 54 2.23 8.40 15.37
N GLY A 55 2.71 7.38 14.68
CA GLY A 55 1.95 6.19 14.35
C GLY A 55 2.63 4.96 14.92
N ILE A 56 1.81 4.03 15.40
CA ILE A 56 2.25 2.77 15.98
C ILE A 56 1.39 1.71 15.32
N LEU A 57 2.05 0.74 14.71
CA LEU A 57 1.43 -0.47 14.18
C LEU A 57 1.96 -1.63 15.02
N GLU A 58 1.07 -2.53 15.41
CA GLU A 58 1.39 -3.70 16.22
C GLU A 58 0.65 -4.91 15.63
N ASP A 59 1.34 -6.04 15.52
CA ASP A 59 0.76 -7.29 15.06
C ASP A 59 0.40 -8.23 16.23
N ASP A 60 -0.13 -9.42 15.91
CA ASP A 60 -0.52 -10.42 16.91
C ASP A 60 0.67 -11.06 17.65
N ASN A 61 1.91 -10.84 17.19
CA ASN A 61 3.14 -11.29 17.86
C ASN A 61 3.76 -10.20 18.75
N GLU A 62 3.06 -9.08 18.94
CA GLU A 62 3.53 -7.88 19.64
C GLU A 62 4.68 -7.13 18.94
N ASP A 63 5.01 -7.50 17.69
CA ASP A 63 6.01 -6.79 16.88
C ASP A 63 5.45 -5.42 16.48
N LYS A 64 6.22 -4.37 16.80
CA LYS A 64 5.83 -2.97 16.58
C LYS A 64 6.61 -2.33 15.45
N ILE A 65 5.92 -1.50 14.66
CA ILE A 65 6.51 -0.50 13.76
C ILE A 65 6.04 0.87 14.23
N VAL A 66 6.97 1.69 14.71
CA VAL A 66 6.67 3.05 15.16
C VAL A 66 7.21 4.04 14.13
N PHE A 67 6.42 5.04 13.77
CA PHE A 67 6.87 6.12 12.90
C PHE A 67 6.54 7.49 13.48
N SER A 68 7.43 8.46 13.24
CA SER A 68 7.29 9.82 13.73
C SER A 68 7.92 10.80 12.74
N GLY A 69 7.25 11.93 12.48
CA GLY A 69 7.74 12.92 11.52
C GLY A 69 6.81 14.11 11.30
N SER A 70 6.93 14.75 10.13
CA SER A 70 6.11 15.89 9.72
C SER A 70 4.69 15.49 9.29
N MET A 71 4.53 14.22 8.89
CA MET A 71 3.36 13.72 8.16
C MET A 71 2.08 13.76 9.00
N ASN A 72 1.13 14.61 8.60
CA ASN A 72 -0.26 14.54 9.08
C ASN A 72 -1.06 13.49 8.31
N LEU A 73 -2.15 12.98 8.90
CA LEU A 73 -3.15 12.15 8.18
C LEU A 73 -4.05 13.01 7.28
N THR A 74 -3.46 13.61 6.25
CA THR A 74 -4.15 14.44 5.26
C THR A 74 -3.91 13.89 3.85
N ARG A 75 -4.83 14.15 2.93
CA ARG A 75 -4.70 13.70 1.54
C ARG A 75 -3.37 14.12 0.93
N LYS A 76 -2.95 15.38 1.08
CA LYS A 76 -1.69 15.88 0.48
C LYS A 76 -0.44 15.20 1.01
N ALA A 77 -0.44 14.83 2.29
CA ALA A 77 0.67 14.11 2.90
C ALA A 77 0.75 12.65 2.42
N ILE A 78 -0.41 11.98 2.29
CA ILE A 78 -0.50 10.56 1.93
C ILE A 78 -0.27 10.33 0.42
N ILE A 79 -0.79 11.21 -0.45
CA ILE A 79 -0.73 10.99 -1.90
C ILE A 79 0.62 11.36 -2.53
N SER A 80 1.57 11.88 -1.74
CA SER A 80 2.86 12.33 -2.24
C SER A 80 3.70 11.14 -2.69
N ASN A 81 4.02 11.09 -3.98
CA ASN A 81 4.86 10.06 -4.59
C ASN A 81 5.49 10.61 -5.88
N GLU A 82 6.40 9.84 -6.49
CA GLU A 82 7.12 10.25 -7.71
C GLU A 82 6.18 10.60 -8.90
N TYR A 83 4.95 10.08 -8.88
CA TYR A 83 3.93 10.32 -9.91
C TYR A 83 2.91 11.39 -9.53
N ASN A 84 3.01 11.97 -8.33
CA ASN A 84 2.07 12.98 -7.84
C ASN A 84 2.78 14.22 -7.29
N PRO A 85 3.10 15.20 -8.18
CA PRO A 85 3.85 16.40 -7.81
C PRO A 85 3.05 17.39 -6.95
N GLN A 86 1.76 17.13 -6.68
CA GLN A 86 0.90 17.99 -5.86
C GLN A 86 0.86 17.56 -4.38
N GLY A 87 1.58 16.49 -4.03
CA GLY A 87 1.76 16.07 -2.65
C GLY A 87 2.68 17.00 -1.86
N ASN A 88 2.63 16.90 -0.53
CA ASN A 88 3.57 17.60 0.34
C ASN A 88 4.94 16.91 0.32
N SER A 89 6.01 17.68 0.53
CA SER A 89 7.29 17.12 0.94
C SER A 89 7.18 16.72 2.42
N GLU A 90 7.14 15.42 2.69
CA GLU A 90 7.00 14.87 4.04
C GLU A 90 8.23 14.03 4.40
N GLU A 91 8.61 14.05 5.67
CA GLU A 91 9.68 13.22 6.21
C GLU A 91 9.23 12.58 7.52
N PHE A 92 9.51 11.29 7.67
CA PHE A 92 9.35 10.59 8.93
C PHE A 92 10.39 9.50 9.08
N SER A 93 10.71 9.17 10.32
CA SER A 93 11.57 8.05 10.68
C SER A 93 10.71 6.85 11.09
N VAL A 94 11.23 5.65 10.86
CA VAL A 94 10.59 4.38 11.23
C VAL A 94 11.50 3.60 12.17
N TYR A 95 10.90 3.02 13.20
CA TYR A 95 11.57 2.29 14.26
C TYR A 95 10.88 0.92 14.43
N PRO A 96 11.36 -0.12 13.73
CA PRO A 96 10.87 -1.48 13.91
C PRO A 96 11.41 -2.08 15.21
N SER A 97 10.55 -2.77 15.96
CA SER A 97 10.86 -3.35 17.27
C SER A 97 11.97 -4.40 17.25
N TRP A 98 12.08 -5.17 16.15
CA TRP A 98 13.15 -6.16 15.95
C TRP A 98 14.54 -5.56 15.69
N ILE A 99 14.65 -4.24 15.58
CA ILE A 99 15.95 -3.54 15.58
C ILE A 99 16.17 -2.96 16.99
N GLU A 100 16.54 -3.84 17.93
CA GLU A 100 16.47 -3.58 19.38
C GLU A 100 17.07 -2.25 19.81
N ASP A 101 18.33 -1.95 19.46
CA ASP A 101 19.00 -0.72 19.89
C ASP A 101 18.31 0.54 19.32
N CYS A 102 17.86 0.47 18.07
CA CYS A 102 17.17 1.58 17.42
C CYS A 102 15.80 1.80 18.07
N PHE A 103 15.06 0.71 18.28
CA PHE A 103 13.75 0.76 18.90
C PHE A 103 13.85 1.23 20.35
N HIS A 104 14.73 0.66 21.15
CA HIS A 104 14.91 1.01 22.56
C HIS A 104 15.21 2.50 22.72
N ASN A 105 16.15 3.03 21.93
CA ASN A 105 16.59 4.42 22.06
C ASN A 105 15.61 5.43 21.44
N TRP A 106 14.91 5.08 20.36
CA TRP A 106 14.14 6.05 19.57
C TRP A 106 12.67 5.68 19.36
N GLY A 107 12.35 4.39 19.20
CA GLY A 107 10.98 3.91 19.00
C GLY A 107 10.16 3.87 20.31
N LYS A 108 10.71 3.25 21.35
CA LYS A 108 10.07 3.07 22.65
C LYS A 108 9.65 4.39 23.31
N PRO A 109 10.47 5.45 23.33
CA PRO A 109 10.03 6.75 23.86
C PRO A 109 8.80 7.33 23.13
N LYS A 110 8.61 7.03 21.84
CA LYS A 110 7.43 7.48 21.07
C LYS A 110 6.18 6.71 21.44
N VAL A 111 6.31 5.41 21.72
CA VAL A 111 5.23 4.59 22.27
C VAL A 111 4.82 5.14 23.63
N GLU A 112 5.77 5.36 24.53
CA GLU A 112 5.51 5.92 25.86
C GLU A 112 4.87 7.31 25.79
N ASP A 113 5.29 8.16 24.85
CA ASP A 113 4.68 9.48 24.62
C ASP A 113 3.24 9.38 24.11
N PHE A 114 2.95 8.43 23.21
CA PHE A 114 1.60 8.16 22.76
C PHE A 114 0.72 7.66 23.91
N GLU A 115 1.15 6.63 24.63
CA GLU A 115 0.40 6.04 25.75
C GLU A 115 0.12 7.06 26.86
N ARG A 116 1.12 7.89 27.20
CA ARG A 116 0.97 8.97 28.19
C ARG A 116 -0.08 9.97 27.75
N ALA A 117 -0.09 10.35 26.47
CA ALA A 117 -1.11 11.23 25.91
C ALA A 117 -2.48 10.54 25.88
N TRP A 118 -2.53 9.28 25.44
CA TRP A 118 -3.74 8.51 25.30
C TRP A 118 -4.47 8.35 26.63
N GLU A 119 -3.73 7.95 27.68
CA GLU A 119 -4.25 7.71 29.03
C GLU A 119 -4.45 8.99 29.86
N GLY A 120 -4.16 10.16 29.29
CA GLY A 120 -4.41 11.45 29.95
C GLY A 120 -3.39 11.85 31.01
N TYR A 121 -2.20 11.27 30.95
CA TYR A 121 -1.08 11.59 31.83
C TYR A 121 -0.12 12.65 31.26
N GLU A 122 -0.36 13.12 30.02
CA GLU A 122 0.51 14.15 29.41
C GLU A 122 0.31 15.53 30.07
N PRO A 123 1.37 16.17 30.59
CA PRO A 123 1.27 17.48 31.22
C PRO A 123 0.68 18.54 30.29
N ASN A 124 -0.13 19.43 30.85
CA ASN A 124 -0.80 20.53 30.13
C ASN A 124 -1.65 20.07 28.93
N THR A 125 -2.11 18.81 28.95
CA THR A 125 -2.99 18.25 27.92
C THR A 125 -4.23 17.67 28.59
N THR A 126 -5.41 18.14 28.18
CA THR A 126 -6.68 17.56 28.57
C THR A 126 -7.13 16.60 27.47
N ILE A 127 -7.46 15.37 27.86
CA ILE A 127 -7.98 14.35 26.95
C ILE A 127 -9.47 14.19 27.19
N ALA A 128 -10.25 14.36 26.13
CA ALA A 128 -11.67 14.04 26.13
C ALA A 128 -11.88 12.72 25.37
N LYS A 129 -12.38 11.70 26.08
CA LYS A 129 -12.86 10.47 25.47
C LYS A 129 -14.20 10.73 24.77
N MET A 130 -14.46 10.04 23.68
CA MET A 130 -15.81 9.88 23.14
C MET A 130 -16.50 8.74 23.94
N PRO A 131 -17.81 8.84 24.27
CA PRO A 131 -18.83 9.45 23.42
C PRO A 131 -19.36 10.81 23.89
N SER A 132 -19.48 11.72 22.93
CA SER A 132 -20.48 12.80 22.99
C SER A 132 -21.79 12.31 22.38
N GLU A 133 -22.89 13.03 22.62
CA GLU A 133 -24.18 12.76 21.97
C GLU A 133 -24.03 12.64 20.43
N HIS A 134 -23.14 13.41 19.83
CA HIS A 134 -22.87 13.35 18.38
C HIS A 134 -22.23 12.03 17.97
N TYR A 135 -21.32 11.47 18.75
CA TYR A 135 -20.65 10.21 18.41
C TYR A 135 -21.58 9.02 18.55
N GLU A 136 -22.50 9.05 19.51
CA GLU A 136 -23.59 8.08 19.56
C GLU A 136 -24.47 8.16 18.31
N ARG A 137 -24.72 9.36 17.78
CA ARG A 137 -25.41 9.51 16.49
C ARG A 137 -24.58 8.97 15.32
N ILE A 138 -23.26 9.19 15.31
CA ILE A 138 -22.36 8.62 14.29
C ILE A 138 -22.39 7.09 14.36
N LYS A 139 -22.22 6.47 15.53
CA LYS A 139 -22.27 5.01 15.68
C LYS A 139 -23.60 4.41 15.16
N LYS A 140 -24.71 5.13 15.32
CA LYS A 140 -26.05 4.70 14.87
C LYS A 140 -26.35 5.03 13.40
N HIS A 141 -25.50 5.79 12.72
CA HIS A 141 -25.75 6.25 11.35
C HIS A 141 -25.77 5.10 10.33
N TYR A 142 -24.89 4.11 10.47
CA TYR A 142 -24.79 2.94 9.60
C TYR A 142 -24.94 1.64 10.41
N PRO A 143 -26.17 1.15 10.62
CA PRO A 143 -26.42 -0.01 11.46
C PRO A 143 -26.15 -1.35 10.75
N ASN A 144 -25.92 -1.36 9.43
CA ASN A 144 -25.72 -2.60 8.68
C ASN A 144 -24.42 -3.31 9.11
N ARG A 145 -24.46 -4.64 9.10
CA ARG A 145 -23.34 -5.52 9.44
C ARG A 145 -22.24 -5.52 8.36
N ASP A 146 -22.64 -5.42 7.11
CA ASP A 146 -21.68 -5.48 6.00
C ASP A 146 -20.92 -4.17 5.85
N LEU A 147 -19.76 -4.20 5.20
CA LEU A 147 -19.00 -2.99 4.88
C LEU A 147 -19.85 -2.11 3.92
N PRO A 148 -19.95 -0.79 4.16
CA PRO A 148 -20.53 0.15 3.22
C PRO A 148 -19.94 -0.05 1.82
N GLN A 149 -20.78 0.06 0.80
CA GLN A 149 -20.35 -0.10 -0.59
C GLN A 149 -20.02 1.27 -1.19
N PRO A 150 -18.89 1.41 -1.91
CA PRO A 150 -18.55 2.66 -2.56
C PRO A 150 -19.58 2.99 -3.65
N PRO A 151 -19.93 4.28 -3.85
CA PRO A 151 -20.78 4.67 -4.97
C PRO A 151 -20.07 4.39 -6.32
N PRO A 152 -20.82 4.21 -7.43
CA PRO A 152 -20.27 3.77 -8.73
C PRO A 152 -19.13 4.64 -9.28
N ASN A 153 -19.09 5.92 -8.92
CA ASN A 153 -18.09 6.90 -9.33
C ASN A 153 -17.18 7.36 -8.16
N PHE A 154 -17.05 6.55 -7.10
CA PHE A 154 -16.16 6.88 -6.00
C PHE A 154 -14.70 6.78 -6.46
N ILE A 155 -14.07 7.94 -6.65
CA ILE A 155 -12.64 8.05 -6.89
C ILE A 155 -12.01 8.48 -5.56
N ASP A 156 -11.54 7.51 -4.77
CA ASP A 156 -10.41 7.78 -3.87
C ASP A 156 -9.24 8.16 -4.80
N PRO A 157 -8.41 9.21 -4.55
CA PRO A 157 -7.21 9.43 -5.36
C PRO A 157 -6.60 8.08 -5.70
N PRO A 158 -6.52 7.72 -6.99
CA PRO A 158 -5.77 6.55 -7.34
C PRO A 158 -4.39 6.79 -6.73
N ILE A 159 -3.92 5.85 -5.91
CA ILE A 159 -2.50 5.53 -5.96
C ILE A 159 -2.34 5.30 -7.46
N VAL A 160 -1.67 6.22 -8.17
CA VAL A 160 -1.27 5.99 -9.54
C VAL A 160 -0.24 4.89 -9.41
N LEU A 161 -0.74 3.67 -9.27
CA LEU A 161 0.06 2.48 -9.39
C LEU A 161 0.60 2.56 -10.81
N PRO A 162 1.91 2.34 -11.01
CA PRO A 162 2.42 2.19 -12.35
C PRO A 162 1.52 1.18 -13.07
N ASP A 163 1.25 1.43 -14.36
CA ASP A 163 0.56 0.45 -15.20
C ASP A 163 1.17 -0.91 -14.89
N GLN A 164 0.34 -1.86 -14.43
CA GLN A 164 0.86 -3.18 -14.14
C GLN A 164 1.58 -3.68 -15.41
N PRO A 165 2.79 -4.25 -15.28
CA PRO A 165 3.53 -4.69 -16.45
C PRO A 165 2.64 -5.65 -17.24
N LYS A 166 2.24 -5.23 -18.45
CA LYS A 166 1.36 -6.03 -19.33
C LYS A 166 2.20 -7.09 -20.05
N ILE A 167 3.00 -7.82 -19.30
CA ILE A 167 3.80 -8.93 -19.80
C ILE A 167 2.81 -9.98 -20.32
N GLN A 168 2.93 -10.38 -21.58
CA GLN A 168 1.98 -11.31 -22.19
C GLN A 168 2.62 -12.09 -23.33
N ILE A 169 2.09 -13.29 -23.60
CA ILE A 169 2.48 -14.09 -24.75
C ILE A 169 1.79 -13.52 -25.99
N PRO A 170 2.52 -12.97 -26.99
CA PRO A 170 1.89 -12.50 -28.21
C PRO A 170 1.40 -13.70 -29.04
N LYS A 171 0.30 -13.51 -29.77
CA LYS A 171 -0.28 -14.57 -30.64
C LYS A 171 0.71 -15.14 -31.65
N SER A 172 1.67 -14.34 -32.11
CA SER A 172 2.73 -14.75 -33.04
C SER A 172 3.77 -15.69 -32.44
N LYS A 173 3.91 -15.73 -31.10
CA LYS A 173 4.92 -16.52 -30.38
C LYS A 173 4.30 -17.48 -29.37
N SER A 174 3.03 -17.86 -29.56
CA SER A 174 2.38 -18.84 -28.69
C SER A 174 3.17 -20.16 -28.67
N PRO A 175 3.42 -20.75 -27.49
CA PRO A 175 4.10 -22.03 -27.37
C PRO A 175 3.43 -23.11 -28.22
N ARG A 176 4.24 -23.95 -28.88
CA ARG A 176 3.76 -25.16 -29.54
C ARG A 176 3.37 -26.21 -28.48
N PRO A 177 2.55 -27.23 -28.81
CA PRO A 177 2.09 -28.22 -27.83
C PRO A 177 3.21 -28.91 -27.02
N TYR A 178 4.36 -29.19 -27.63
CA TYR A 178 5.49 -29.77 -26.90
C TYR A 178 6.17 -28.77 -25.95
N GLN A 179 6.18 -27.48 -26.28
CA GLN A 179 6.70 -26.42 -25.41
C GLN A 179 5.78 -26.23 -24.22
N GLU A 180 4.47 -26.25 -24.42
CA GLU A 180 3.48 -26.24 -23.32
C GLU A 180 3.69 -27.43 -22.38
N LYS A 181 3.92 -28.63 -22.93
CA LYS A 181 4.24 -29.81 -22.12
C LYS A 181 5.52 -29.62 -21.29
N ILE A 182 6.56 -29.04 -21.87
CA ILE A 182 7.81 -28.73 -21.16
C ILE A 182 7.54 -27.74 -20.02
N ILE A 183 6.83 -26.65 -20.29
CA ILE A 183 6.49 -25.60 -19.32
C ILE A 183 5.69 -26.23 -18.15
N ASN A 184 4.66 -27.01 -18.46
CA ASN A 184 3.82 -27.67 -17.46
C ASN A 184 4.63 -28.62 -16.57
N ASN A 185 5.50 -29.45 -17.14
CA ASN A 185 6.36 -30.37 -16.37
C ASN A 185 7.33 -29.61 -15.45
N TRP A 186 7.85 -28.47 -15.90
CA TRP A 186 8.74 -27.63 -15.08
C TRP A 186 7.99 -27.02 -13.89
N PHE A 187 6.74 -26.55 -14.10
CA PHE A 187 5.89 -26.09 -13.00
C PHE A 187 5.46 -27.20 -12.03
N GLN A 188 5.24 -28.42 -12.52
CA GLN A 188 5.00 -29.59 -11.65
C GLN A 188 6.22 -29.91 -10.77
N SER A 189 7.41 -29.45 -11.16
CA SER A 189 8.65 -29.56 -10.39
C SER A 189 8.95 -28.29 -9.57
N ASN A 190 7.91 -27.53 -9.20
CA ASN A 190 8.00 -26.27 -8.47
C ASN A 190 8.92 -25.20 -9.12
N GLY A 191 9.03 -25.22 -10.45
CA GLY A 191 9.89 -24.26 -11.16
C GLY A 191 11.40 -24.49 -10.93
N MET A 192 11.80 -25.70 -10.56
CA MET A 192 13.20 -26.06 -10.36
C MET A 192 13.64 -27.08 -11.41
N GLY A 193 14.73 -26.79 -12.13
CA GLY A 193 15.36 -27.74 -13.03
C GLY A 193 15.90 -27.12 -14.32
N VAL A 194 16.49 -27.97 -15.16
CA VAL A 194 17.10 -27.59 -16.44
C VAL A 194 16.31 -28.20 -17.60
N ILE A 195 15.97 -27.38 -18.58
CA ILE A 195 15.25 -27.79 -19.79
C ILE A 195 16.28 -28.01 -20.92
N GLN A 196 16.39 -29.25 -21.40
CA GLN A 196 17.24 -29.58 -22.54
C GLN A 196 16.45 -29.52 -23.85
N MET A 197 16.94 -28.74 -24.81
CA MET A 197 16.27 -28.50 -26.09
C MET A 197 17.26 -28.38 -27.24
N ALA A 198 16.95 -28.98 -28.40
CA ALA A 198 17.76 -28.90 -29.61
C ALA A 198 17.79 -27.48 -30.20
N THR A 199 18.80 -27.16 -31.01
CA THR A 199 18.86 -25.87 -31.73
C THR A 199 17.66 -25.73 -32.67
N GLY A 200 17.16 -24.50 -32.85
CA GLY A 200 15.99 -24.23 -33.69
C GLY A 200 14.62 -24.65 -33.11
N THR A 201 14.55 -25.28 -31.93
CA THR A 201 13.28 -25.70 -31.32
C THR A 201 12.66 -24.64 -30.39
N GLY A 202 12.93 -23.36 -30.60
CA GLY A 202 12.27 -22.29 -29.84
C GLY A 202 12.59 -22.23 -28.34
N LYS A 203 13.85 -22.47 -27.95
CA LYS A 203 14.31 -22.39 -26.54
C LYS A 203 13.93 -21.08 -25.85
N THR A 204 14.16 -19.97 -26.54
CA THR A 204 13.87 -18.62 -26.03
C THR A 204 12.39 -18.44 -25.76
N ILE A 205 11.53 -18.82 -26.71
CA ILE A 205 10.06 -18.77 -26.56
C ILE A 205 9.61 -19.61 -25.36
N THR A 206 10.15 -20.82 -25.19
CA THR A 206 9.81 -21.68 -24.04
C THR A 206 10.19 -21.04 -22.71
N ALA A 207 11.39 -20.46 -22.62
CA ALA A 207 11.86 -19.81 -21.41
C ALA A 207 11.04 -18.55 -21.06
N ILE A 208 10.82 -17.65 -22.04
CA ILE A 208 10.05 -16.42 -21.83
C ILE A 208 8.59 -16.76 -21.49
N SER A 209 7.98 -17.74 -22.17
CA SER A 209 6.61 -18.17 -21.86
C SER A 209 6.49 -18.79 -20.47
N SER A 210 7.53 -19.46 -19.98
CA SER A 210 7.59 -19.92 -18.57
C SER A 210 7.58 -18.75 -17.60
N ALA A 211 8.36 -17.70 -17.89
CA ALA A 211 8.40 -16.47 -17.09
C ALA A 211 7.04 -15.75 -17.10
N VAL A 212 6.40 -15.60 -18.26
CA VAL A 212 5.05 -15.01 -18.37
C VAL A 212 4.04 -15.84 -17.56
N THR A 213 4.09 -17.17 -17.65
CA THR A 213 3.20 -18.05 -16.88
C THR A 213 3.43 -17.91 -15.36
N LEU A 214 4.68 -17.68 -14.93
CA LEU A 214 5.00 -17.45 -13.53
C LEU A 214 4.50 -16.06 -13.05
N PHE A 215 4.60 -15.06 -13.93
CA PHE A 215 4.04 -13.72 -13.71
C PHE A 215 2.52 -13.78 -13.56
N ASP A 216 1.82 -14.47 -14.45
CA ASP A 216 0.36 -14.65 -14.40
C ASP A 216 -0.12 -15.35 -13.12
N LYS A 217 0.74 -16.18 -12.52
CA LYS A 217 0.50 -16.85 -11.23
C LYS A 217 0.89 -15.99 -10.01
N GLY A 218 1.39 -14.79 -10.21
CA GLY A 218 1.81 -13.86 -9.15
C GLY A 218 3.17 -14.19 -8.51
N GLY A 219 4.00 -15.02 -9.16
CA GLY A 219 5.26 -15.52 -8.59
C GLY A 219 6.54 -14.96 -9.20
N LEU A 220 6.47 -14.10 -10.22
CA LEU A 220 7.66 -13.54 -10.89
C LEU A 220 8.00 -12.15 -10.34
N GLU A 221 9.00 -12.08 -9.47
CA GLU A 221 9.55 -10.80 -8.97
C GLU A 221 10.69 -10.28 -9.86
N MET A 222 11.55 -11.17 -10.35
CA MET A 222 12.72 -10.82 -11.17
C MET A 222 13.03 -11.92 -12.18
N LEU A 223 13.42 -11.53 -13.40
CA LEU A 223 13.93 -12.43 -14.43
C LEU A 223 15.40 -12.10 -14.74
N LEU A 224 16.29 -13.04 -14.45
CA LEU A 224 17.72 -12.92 -14.78
C LEU A 224 18.06 -13.83 -15.98
N VAL A 225 18.47 -13.22 -17.09
CA VAL A 225 18.92 -13.94 -18.29
C VAL A 225 20.44 -13.81 -18.41
N ILE A 226 21.15 -14.94 -18.34
CA ILE A 226 22.61 -14.98 -18.43
C ILE A 226 23.01 -15.50 -19.81
N CYS A 227 23.74 -14.67 -20.56
CA CYS A 227 24.21 -14.98 -21.90
C CYS A 227 25.76 -15.00 -21.93
N PRO A 228 26.39 -15.93 -22.66
CA PRO A 228 27.85 -15.98 -22.77
C PRO A 228 28.45 -14.85 -23.63
N TYR A 229 27.65 -14.22 -24.48
CA TYR A 229 28.10 -13.16 -25.40
C TYR A 229 27.10 -12.00 -25.49
N LYS A 230 27.62 -10.80 -25.77
CA LYS A 230 26.82 -9.57 -25.92
C LYS A 230 25.74 -9.67 -26.99
N HIS A 231 26.06 -10.25 -28.14
CA HIS A 231 25.09 -10.40 -29.23
C HIS A 231 23.88 -11.27 -28.86
N LEU A 232 24.09 -12.29 -28.01
CA LEU A 232 22.98 -13.10 -27.48
C LEU A 232 22.14 -12.30 -26.48
N ALA A 233 22.77 -11.48 -25.63
CA ALA A 233 22.02 -10.60 -24.74
C ALA A 233 21.13 -9.61 -25.51
N ILE A 234 21.61 -9.07 -26.63
CA ILE A 234 20.80 -8.21 -27.53
C ILE A 234 19.63 -9.00 -28.12
N GLN A 235 19.87 -10.21 -28.61
CA GLN A 235 18.80 -11.06 -29.15
C GLN A 235 17.72 -11.38 -28.11
N TRP A 236 18.12 -11.61 -26.86
CA TRP A 236 17.18 -11.82 -25.76
C TRP A 236 16.42 -10.54 -25.38
N ASP A 237 17.05 -9.36 -25.44
CA ASP A 237 16.37 -8.07 -25.24
C ASP A 237 15.25 -7.86 -26.27
N GLU A 238 15.54 -8.09 -27.55
CA GLU A 238 14.57 -8.00 -28.64
C GLU A 238 13.40 -8.98 -28.43
N GLU A 239 13.69 -10.25 -28.15
CA GLU A 239 12.65 -11.26 -27.91
C GLU A 239 11.82 -10.95 -26.65
N LEU A 240 12.43 -10.51 -25.55
CA LEU A 240 11.71 -10.14 -24.33
C LEU A 240 10.78 -8.94 -24.54
N ARG A 241 11.19 -7.95 -25.34
CA ARG A 241 10.35 -6.79 -25.68
C ARG A 241 9.11 -7.17 -26.48
N GLU A 242 9.17 -8.20 -27.32
CA GLU A 242 7.97 -8.71 -28.02
C GLU A 242 6.90 -9.25 -27.04
N PHE A 243 7.33 -9.73 -25.87
CA PHE A 243 6.45 -10.17 -24.77
C PHE A 243 6.13 -9.05 -23.78
N ASN A 244 6.50 -7.81 -24.12
CA ASN A 244 6.28 -6.59 -23.33
C ASN A 244 7.05 -6.55 -22.00
N PHE A 245 8.20 -7.24 -21.92
CA PHE A 245 9.19 -6.97 -20.88
C PHE A 245 9.98 -5.70 -21.22
N ASN A 246 10.51 -5.05 -20.18
CA ASN A 246 11.46 -3.95 -20.32
C ASN A 246 12.84 -4.33 -19.71
N PRO A 247 13.62 -5.20 -20.38
CA PRO A 247 14.89 -5.67 -19.85
C PRO A 247 15.96 -4.56 -19.80
N ILE A 248 16.89 -4.72 -18.86
CA ILE A 248 18.08 -3.86 -18.70
C ILE A 248 19.32 -4.64 -19.15
N LEU A 249 20.01 -4.12 -20.16
CA LEU A 249 21.23 -4.76 -20.69
C LEU A 249 22.43 -4.54 -19.76
N ALA A 250 22.65 -5.49 -18.86
CA ALA A 250 23.65 -5.46 -17.80
C ALA A 250 25.12 -5.69 -18.25
N TYR A 251 25.49 -5.25 -19.46
CA TYR A 251 26.87 -5.31 -19.97
C TYR A 251 27.39 -3.97 -20.53
N ILE A 252 26.55 -2.91 -20.50
CA ILE A 252 26.89 -1.58 -21.03
C ILE A 252 27.58 -0.74 -19.94
N SER A 253 26.87 -0.43 -18.86
CA SER A 253 27.39 0.34 -17.72
C SER A 253 26.49 0.17 -16.51
N ALA A 254 27.07 -0.03 -15.32
CA ALA A 254 26.33 -0.09 -14.06
C ALA A 254 25.53 1.19 -13.76
N LYS A 255 25.91 2.33 -14.34
CA LYS A 255 25.17 3.60 -14.19
C LYS A 255 23.81 3.60 -14.89
N LEU A 256 23.58 2.68 -15.83
CA LEU A 256 22.36 2.56 -16.62
C LEU A 256 21.38 1.52 -16.02
N TRP A 257 21.69 0.94 -14.86
CA TRP A 257 20.88 -0.10 -14.22
C TRP A 257 19.85 0.49 -13.24
N ARG A 258 19.30 1.66 -13.57
CA ARG A 258 18.32 2.38 -12.75
C ARG A 258 16.91 2.08 -13.23
#